data_AF-A0A1D6LYS5-F1
#
_entry.id   AF-A0A1D6LYS5-F1
#
_cell.length_a   1.000
_cell.length_b   1.000
_cell.length_c   1.000
_cell.angle_alpha   90.00
_cell.angle_beta   90.00
_cell.angle_gamma   90.00
#
_symmetry.space_group_name_H-M   'P 1'
#
loop_
_entity.id
_entity.type
_entity.pdbx_description
1 polymer ?
#
loop_
_entity_poly.entity_id
_entity_poly.type
_entity_poly.pdbx_seq_one_letter_code
_entity_poly.pdbx_strand_id
1 'polypeptide(L)'
;MSNVQDLAKAFSEYKDEVLVKREELLEYAQSIISGLKRNADIVRIDAETLELQRKLDEKQKSRGQSPEYQDKTSDKIAAANLEVFKEALGELRLCSRVEELLLKKKSITLGDSLEIHSQKVDKLKVLADSLACSSSKAEQRILEHRRQKEDALNFRVKKENEVSVSEKELLDEITELEKQRDELEAQLKKVNISLNAAAGRLKQTREERDQFDEANNQIIFSLKKKVLVFTFCG
;
A
#
# COMPACT_ATOMS: atom_id res chain seq x y z
N MET A 1 8.54 4.75 -9.25
CA MET A 1 8.89 4.23 -7.90
C MET A 1 9.93 3.15 -8.08
N SER A 2 11.14 3.55 -8.44
CA SER A 2 12.26 2.64 -8.70
C SER A 2 13.21 2.57 -7.49
N ASN A 3 12.92 3.38 -6.46
CA ASN A 3 13.80 3.73 -5.37
C ASN A 3 13.00 3.86 -4.06
N VAL A 4 13.58 3.42 -2.93
CA VAL A 4 13.04 3.55 -1.57
C VAL A 4 12.68 5.01 -1.21
N GLN A 5 13.39 6.01 -1.74
CA GLN A 5 13.06 7.42 -1.58
C GLN A 5 11.74 7.80 -2.21
N ASP A 6 11.40 7.27 -3.40
CA ASP A 6 10.11 7.57 -4.02
C ASP A 6 8.97 7.03 -3.14
N LEU A 7 9.18 5.85 -2.55
CA LEU A 7 8.24 5.23 -1.60
C LEU A 7 8.09 6.06 -0.32
N ALA A 8 9.20 6.51 0.27
CA ALA A 8 9.18 7.39 1.42
C ALA A 8 8.43 8.70 1.12
N LYS A 9 8.63 9.28 -0.07
CA LYS A 9 7.92 10.47 -0.52
C LYS A 9 6.42 10.23 -0.62
N ALA A 10 5.99 9.15 -1.27
CA ALA A 10 4.56 8.82 -1.39
C ALA A 10 3.90 8.57 -0.02
N PHE A 11 4.62 7.96 0.94
CA PHE A 11 4.13 7.81 2.30
C PHE A 11 4.02 9.15 3.04
N SER A 12 4.98 10.05 2.86
CA SER A 12 4.90 11.41 3.41
C SER A 12 3.69 12.16 2.82
N GLU A 13 3.52 12.12 1.50
CA GLU A 13 2.39 12.75 0.82
C GLU A 13 1.05 12.18 1.28
N TYR A 14 0.92 10.86 1.45
CA TYR A 14 -0.30 10.24 1.98
C TYR A 14 -0.58 10.67 3.41
N LYS A 15 0.46 10.74 4.25
CA LYS A 15 0.35 11.20 5.64
C LYS A 15 -0.17 12.64 5.68
N ASP A 16 0.43 13.53 4.92
CA ASP A 16 0.10 14.95 4.93
C ASP A 16 -1.27 15.23 4.28
N GLU A 17 -1.61 14.51 3.21
CA GLU A 17 -2.87 14.73 2.49
C GLU A 17 -4.08 14.07 3.15
N VAL A 18 -3.93 12.85 3.69
CA VAL A 18 -5.06 12.02 4.16
C VAL A 18 -5.06 11.88 5.67
N LEU A 19 -3.93 11.50 6.28
CA LEU A 19 -3.89 11.21 7.72
C LEU A 19 -4.05 12.48 8.57
N VAL A 20 -3.39 13.57 8.19
CA VAL A 20 -3.55 14.86 8.90
C VAL A 20 -5.01 15.34 8.82
N LYS A 21 -5.63 15.32 7.64
CA LYS A 21 -7.05 15.71 7.48
C LYS A 21 -8.00 14.82 8.27
N ARG A 22 -7.70 13.52 8.37
CA ARG A 22 -8.47 12.59 9.19
C ARG A 22 -8.37 12.96 10.67
N GLU A 23 -7.16 13.27 11.15
CA GLU A 23 -6.95 13.70 12.53
C GLU A 23 -7.68 15.01 12.82
N GLU A 24 -7.54 16.02 11.96
CA GLU A 24 -8.25 17.30 12.07
C GLU A 24 -9.78 17.10 12.12
N LEU A 25 -10.33 16.22 11.29
CA LEU A 25 -11.76 15.89 11.30
C LEU A 25 -12.18 15.26 12.63
N LEU A 26 -11.38 14.33 13.16
CA LEU A 26 -11.67 13.62 14.40
C LEU A 26 -11.62 14.56 15.61
N GLU A 27 -10.58 15.39 15.72
CA GLU A 27 -10.47 16.41 16.76
C GLU A 27 -11.64 17.39 16.69
N TYR A 28 -12.01 17.82 15.47
CA TYR A 28 -13.12 18.73 15.27
C TYR A 28 -14.46 18.09 15.66
N ALA A 29 -14.70 16.83 15.28
CA ALA A 29 -15.89 16.09 15.68
C ALA A 29 -15.99 15.94 17.21
N GLN A 30 -14.89 15.62 17.89
CA GLN A 30 -14.85 15.54 19.35
C GLN A 30 -15.17 16.88 20.01
N SER A 31 -14.70 18.00 19.44
CA SER A 31 -15.01 19.34 19.93
C SER A 31 -16.52 19.64 19.86
N ILE A 32 -17.20 19.20 18.80
CA ILE A 32 -18.64 19.37 18.59
C ILE A 32 -19.44 18.55 19.60
N ILE A 33 -19.05 17.28 19.79
CA ILE A 33 -19.69 16.38 20.75
C ILE A 33 -19.55 16.93 22.18
N SER A 34 -18.37 17.47 22.51
CA SER A 34 -18.12 18.09 23.81
C SER A 34 -18.98 19.35 24.03
N GLY A 35 -19.17 20.16 22.98
CA GLY A 35 -20.07 21.33 22.99
C GLY A 35 -21.56 20.98 23.11
N LEU A 36 -21.97 19.78 22.69
CA LEU A 36 -23.33 19.26 22.81
C LEU A 36 -23.69 18.68 24.18
N LYS A 37 -22.72 18.54 25.10
CA LYS A 37 -22.93 17.92 26.41
C LYS A 37 -23.81 18.82 27.30
N ARG A 38 -25.11 18.83 27.01
CA ARG A 38 -26.16 19.44 27.82
C ARG A 38 -26.18 18.63 29.11
N ASN A 39 -25.62 19.21 30.16
CA ASN A 39 -25.44 18.48 31.40
C ASN A 39 -26.84 18.11 31.91
N ALA A 40 -27.18 16.81 31.95
CA ALA A 40 -28.45 16.33 32.49
C ALA A 40 -28.69 16.85 33.92
N ASP A 41 -27.59 17.19 34.60
CA ASP A 41 -27.57 17.85 35.88
C ASP A 41 -28.17 19.26 35.88
N ILE A 42 -28.11 20.03 34.78
CA ILE A 42 -28.82 21.32 34.68
C ILE A 42 -30.33 21.11 34.75
N VAL A 43 -30.86 20.13 34.01
CA VAL A 43 -32.30 19.82 34.00
C VAL A 43 -32.76 19.37 35.39
N ARG A 44 -31.93 18.56 36.07
CA ARG A 44 -32.18 18.10 37.43
C ARG A 44 -32.15 19.24 38.45
N ILE A 45 -31.16 20.13 38.35
CA ILE A 45 -31.03 21.32 39.19
C ILE A 45 -32.23 22.25 39.00
N ASP A 46 -32.69 22.43 37.76
CA ASP A 46 -33.85 23.28 37.46
C ASP A 46 -35.14 22.70 38.07
N ALA A 47 -35.34 21.38 37.99
CA ALA A 47 -36.47 20.72 38.62
C ALA A 47 -36.44 20.84 40.17
N GLU A 48 -35.29 20.61 40.80
CA GLU A 48 -35.13 20.73 42.26
C GLU A 48 -35.31 22.18 42.73
N THR A 49 -34.78 23.15 41.97
CA THR A 49 -34.93 24.59 42.26
C THR A 49 -36.41 25.00 42.19
N LEU A 50 -37.15 24.56 41.17
CA LEU A 50 -38.58 24.81 41.04
C LEU A 50 -39.39 24.21 42.20
N GLU A 51 -39.05 22.99 42.64
CA GLU A 51 -39.73 22.35 43.77
C GLU A 51 -39.50 23.10 45.09
N LEU A 52 -38.25 23.52 45.35
CA LEU A 52 -37.90 24.31 46.54
C LEU A 52 -38.56 25.69 46.53
N GLN A 53 -38.63 26.32 45.35
CA GLN A 53 -39.27 27.62 45.21
C GLN A 53 -40.78 27.54 45.46
N ARG A 54 -41.45 26.48 44.98
CA ARG A 54 -42.85 26.21 45.32
C ARG A 54 -43.06 26.04 46.83
N LYS A 55 -42.18 25.30 47.52
CA LYS A 55 -42.24 25.14 48.99
C LYS A 55 -42.07 26.47 49.72
N LEU A 56 -41.24 27.37 49.19
CA LEU A 56 -41.03 28.70 49.76
C LEU A 56 -42.27 29.59 49.58
N ASP A 57 -42.88 29.57 48.39
CA ASP A 57 -44.12 30.30 48.10
C ASP A 57 -45.30 29.81 48.96
N GLU A 58 -45.39 28.50 49.21
CA GLU A 58 -46.39 27.90 50.12
C GLU A 58 -46.22 28.41 51.55
N LYS A 59 -44.98 28.49 52.05
CA LYS A 59 -44.64 29.00 53.39
C LYS A 59 -44.92 30.50 53.53
N GLN A 60 -44.62 31.27 52.49
CA GLN A 60 -44.91 32.70 52.46
C GLN A 60 -46.43 32.98 52.42
N LYS A 61 -47.21 32.14 51.73
CA LYS A 61 -48.68 32.20 51.72
C LYS A 61 -49.29 31.81 53.07
N SER A 62 -48.76 30.81 53.78
CA SER A 62 -49.24 30.45 55.12
C SER A 62 -48.97 31.55 56.16
N ARG A 63 -47.87 32.30 56.02
CA ARG A 63 -47.54 33.46 56.87
C ARG A 63 -48.51 34.64 56.66
N GLY A 64 -49.01 34.85 55.45
CA GLY A 64 -49.97 35.91 55.11
C GLY A 64 -51.41 35.66 55.58
N GLN A 65 -51.73 34.47 56.08
CA GLN A 65 -53.07 34.08 56.54
C GLN A 65 -53.21 34.01 58.07
N SER A 66 -52.22 34.48 58.82
CA SER A 66 -52.29 34.46 60.29
C SER A 66 -53.37 35.44 60.79
N PRO A 67 -54.39 34.97 61.53
CA PRO A 67 -55.50 35.82 61.95
C PRO A 67 -55.04 36.77 63.05
N GLU A 68 -55.34 38.04 62.81
CA GLU A 68 -55.24 39.13 63.75
C GLU A 68 -56.19 38.89 64.95
N TYR A 69 -55.78 39.39 66.12
CA TYR A 69 -56.48 39.39 67.41
C TYR A 69 -56.47 38.10 68.24
N GLN A 70 -55.65 38.09 69.30
CA GLN A 70 -56.11 37.70 70.64
C GLN A 70 -55.14 38.14 71.75
N ASP A 71 -55.68 38.87 72.71
CA ASP A 71 -55.09 39.28 73.99
C ASP A 71 -54.60 38.04 74.77
N LYS A 72 -53.27 37.88 74.91
CA LYS A 72 -52.65 36.66 75.45
C LYS A 72 -51.43 36.98 76.31
N THR A 73 -51.38 36.33 77.47
CA THR A 73 -50.34 36.35 78.50
C THR A 73 -48.91 36.11 77.98
N SER A 74 -47.91 36.64 78.70
CA SER A 74 -46.48 36.64 78.34
C SER A 74 -45.93 35.28 77.85
N ASP A 75 -46.37 34.16 78.43
CA ASP A 75 -45.94 32.81 78.03
C ASP A 75 -46.45 32.38 76.64
N LYS A 76 -47.64 32.82 76.23
CA LYS A 76 -48.21 32.52 74.89
C LYS A 76 -47.52 33.33 73.79
N ILE A 77 -47.05 34.53 74.11
CA ILE A 77 -46.28 35.38 73.20
C ILE A 77 -44.89 34.75 72.95
N ALA A 78 -44.23 34.24 73.99
CA ALA A 78 -42.95 33.55 73.86
C ALA A 78 -43.04 32.28 73.00
N ALA A 79 -44.10 31.47 73.18
CA ALA A 79 -44.35 30.28 72.37
C ALA A 79 -44.66 30.61 70.90
N ALA A 80 -45.43 31.65 70.63
CA ALA A 80 -45.71 32.12 69.28
C ALA A 80 -44.45 32.63 68.57
N ASN A 81 -43.61 33.40 69.27
CA ASN A 81 -42.33 33.88 68.74
C ASN A 81 -41.38 32.71 68.42
N LEU A 82 -41.30 31.71 69.30
CA LEU A 82 -40.48 30.51 69.06
C LEU A 82 -40.89 29.77 67.78
N GLU A 83 -42.19 29.67 67.51
CA GLU A 83 -42.71 28.98 66.32
C GLU A 83 -42.45 29.78 65.03
N VAL A 84 -42.60 31.12 65.08
CA VAL A 84 -42.19 32.03 64.00
C VAL A 84 -40.69 31.93 63.72
N PHE A 85 -39.85 31.83 64.77
CA PHE A 85 -38.41 31.64 64.60
C PHE A 85 -38.06 30.29 63.94
N LYS A 86 -38.75 29.20 64.29
CA LYS A 86 -38.56 27.90 63.63
C LYS A 86 -39.00 27.94 62.16
N GLU A 87 -40.09 28.63 61.87
CA GLU A 87 -40.57 28.80 60.49
C GLU A 87 -39.59 29.63 59.65
N ALA A 88 -39.09 30.74 60.20
CA ALA A 88 -38.05 31.56 59.58
C ALA A 88 -36.73 30.77 59.37
N LEU A 89 -36.35 29.91 60.32
CA LEU A 89 -35.21 28.99 60.14
C LEU A 89 -35.48 27.96 59.03
N GLY A 90 -36.72 27.51 58.87
CA GLY A 90 -37.12 26.63 57.77
C GLY A 90 -37.00 27.31 56.41
N GLU A 91 -37.48 28.56 56.28
CA GLU A 91 -37.34 29.39 55.07
C GLU A 91 -35.88 29.66 54.74
N LEU A 92 -35.07 30.03 55.74
CA LEU A 92 -33.64 30.30 55.57
C LEU A 92 -32.87 29.07 55.05
N ARG A 93 -33.23 27.86 55.53
CA ARG A 93 -32.65 26.60 55.02
C ARG A 93 -33.03 26.34 53.56
N LEU A 94 -34.27 26.60 53.17
CA LEU A 94 -34.72 26.48 51.79
C LEU A 94 -33.99 27.47 50.87
N CYS A 95 -33.86 28.74 51.29
CA CYS A 95 -33.09 29.75 50.57
C CYS A 95 -31.63 29.35 50.39
N SER A 96 -30.97 28.88 51.46
CA SER A 96 -29.58 28.41 51.40
C SER A 96 -29.41 27.25 50.41
N ARG A 97 -30.37 26.32 50.37
CA ARG A 97 -30.35 25.21 49.42
C ARG A 97 -30.54 25.67 47.97
N VAL A 98 -31.46 26.60 47.72
CA VAL A 98 -31.65 27.20 46.38
C VAL A 98 -30.38 27.91 45.92
N GLU A 99 -29.74 28.68 46.79
CA GLU A 99 -28.47 29.36 46.49
C GLU A 99 -27.36 28.37 46.13
N GLU A 100 -27.23 27.27 46.89
CA GLU A 100 -26.26 26.20 46.61
C GLU A 100 -26.49 25.58 45.21
N LEU A 101 -27.76 25.30 44.86
CA LEU A 101 -28.13 24.76 43.56
C LEU A 101 -27.85 25.73 42.41
N LEU A 102 -28.10 27.03 42.60
CA LEU A 102 -27.80 28.06 41.60
C LEU A 102 -26.29 28.24 41.39
N LEU A 103 -25.50 28.21 42.46
CA LEU A 103 -24.03 28.22 42.38
C LEU A 103 -23.52 26.98 41.64
N LYS A 104 -24.09 25.80 41.93
CA LYS A 104 -23.78 24.56 41.21
C LYS A 104 -24.19 24.61 39.74
N LYS A 105 -25.32 25.25 39.40
CA LYS A 105 -25.74 25.46 38.00
C LYS A 105 -24.75 26.36 37.26
N LYS A 106 -24.26 27.41 37.92
CA LYS A 106 -23.30 28.38 37.35
C LYS A 106 -21.92 27.76 37.08
N SER A 107 -21.52 26.77 37.86
CA SER A 107 -20.24 26.06 37.64
C SER A 107 -20.28 25.02 36.53
N ILE A 108 -21.47 24.70 36.00
CA ILE A 108 -21.60 23.84 34.83
C ILE A 108 -21.33 24.68 33.58
N THR A 109 -20.36 24.27 32.77
CA THR A 109 -20.09 24.87 31.47
C THR A 109 -21.33 24.75 30.59
N LEU A 110 -21.94 25.87 30.24
CA LEU A 110 -22.97 25.95 29.20
C LEU A 110 -22.31 25.54 27.87
N GLY A 111 -22.87 24.52 27.23
CA GLY A 111 -22.45 24.08 25.91
C GLY A 111 -22.64 25.17 24.84
N ASP A 112 -22.36 24.82 23.59
CA ASP A 112 -22.54 25.74 22.45
C ASP A 112 -24.02 26.16 22.30
N SER A 113 -24.25 27.37 21.79
CA SER A 113 -25.59 27.75 21.31
C SER A 113 -25.98 26.92 20.08
N LEU A 114 -27.28 26.83 19.80
CA LEU A 114 -27.78 26.08 18.63
C LEU A 114 -27.19 26.60 17.31
N GLU A 115 -27.02 27.92 17.18
CA GLU A 115 -26.45 28.56 16.00
C GLU A 115 -24.96 28.21 15.81
N ILE A 116 -24.16 28.32 16.89
CA ILE A 116 -22.75 27.93 16.87
C ILE A 116 -22.62 26.44 16.54
N HIS A 117 -23.49 25.60 17.13
CA HIS A 117 -23.50 24.18 16.85
C HIS A 117 -23.82 23.88 15.37
N SER A 118 -24.81 24.55 14.78
CA SER A 118 -25.14 24.43 13.36
C SER A 118 -23.94 24.78 12.46
N GLN A 119 -23.28 25.91 12.74
CA GLN A 119 -22.08 26.33 12.00
C GLN A 119 -20.95 25.30 12.11
N LYS A 120 -20.75 24.72 13.29
CA LYS A 120 -19.74 23.67 13.48
C LYS A 120 -20.10 22.39 12.72
N VAL A 121 -21.37 22.00 12.66
CA VAL A 121 -21.82 20.84 11.87
C VAL A 121 -21.59 21.06 10.37
N ASP A 122 -21.85 22.26 9.86
CA ASP A 122 -21.59 22.57 8.45
C ASP A 122 -20.09 22.53 8.12
N LYS A 123 -19.24 23.08 9.01
CA LYS A 123 -17.79 22.93 8.88
C LYS A 123 -17.34 21.47 8.94
N LEU A 124 -17.96 20.65 9.80
CA LEU A 124 -17.67 19.22 9.90
C LEU A 124 -17.97 18.49 8.59
N LYS A 125 -19.09 18.82 7.93
CA LYS A 125 -19.41 18.29 6.59
C LYS A 125 -18.33 18.65 5.57
N VAL A 126 -17.91 19.91 5.53
CA VAL A 126 -16.86 20.37 4.61
C VAL A 126 -15.54 19.62 4.85
N LEU A 127 -15.15 19.40 6.11
CA LEU A 127 -13.96 18.60 6.44
C LEU A 127 -14.11 17.14 6.00
N ALA A 128 -15.29 16.55 6.19
CA ALA A 128 -15.58 15.18 5.77
C ALA A 128 -15.50 15.02 4.25
N ASP A 129 -16.09 15.95 3.49
CA ASP A 129 -16.03 15.95 2.03
C ASP A 129 -14.60 16.15 1.52
N SER A 130 -13.83 17.05 2.15
CA SER A 130 -12.41 17.27 1.84
C SER A 130 -11.57 16.02 2.08
N LEU A 131 -11.79 15.30 3.18
CA LEU A 131 -11.13 14.04 3.47
C LEU A 131 -11.52 12.96 2.45
N ALA A 132 -12.80 12.83 2.12
CA ALA A 132 -13.28 11.87 1.14
C ALA A 132 -12.64 12.13 -0.24
N CYS A 133 -12.56 13.40 -0.66
CA CYS A 133 -11.90 13.80 -1.90
C CYS A 133 -10.40 13.46 -1.91
N SER A 134 -9.70 13.74 -0.81
CA SER A 134 -8.28 13.43 -0.70
C SER A 134 -7.99 11.93 -0.61
N SER A 135 -8.82 11.15 0.11
CA SER A 135 -8.69 9.69 0.15
C SER A 135 -8.90 9.09 -1.24
N SER A 136 -9.95 9.50 -1.94
CA SER A 136 -10.24 9.05 -3.31
C SER A 136 -9.09 9.36 -4.27
N LYS A 137 -8.53 10.58 -4.22
CA LYS A 137 -7.35 10.94 -5.03
C LYS A 137 -6.14 10.09 -4.70
N ALA A 138 -5.86 9.87 -3.42
CA ALA A 138 -4.73 9.04 -2.99
C ALA A 138 -4.90 7.57 -3.45
N GLU A 139 -6.09 7.01 -3.29
CA GLU A 139 -6.44 5.66 -3.76
C GLU A 139 -6.28 5.52 -5.27
N GLN A 140 -6.74 6.51 -6.04
CA GLN A 140 -6.60 6.50 -7.49
C GLN A 140 -5.13 6.52 -7.93
N ARG A 141 -4.28 7.32 -7.25
CA ARG A 141 -2.83 7.30 -7.51
C ARG A 141 -2.19 5.95 -7.20
N ILE A 142 -2.60 5.31 -6.10
CA ILE A 142 -2.12 3.98 -5.72
C ILE A 142 -2.54 2.93 -6.76
N LEU A 143 -3.79 2.96 -7.20
CA LEU A 143 -4.33 2.04 -8.21
C LEU A 143 -3.63 2.19 -9.56
N GLU A 144 -3.48 3.43 -10.04
CA GLU A 144 -2.80 3.71 -11.30
C GLU A 144 -1.33 3.24 -11.25
N HIS A 145 -0.64 3.50 -10.14
CA HIS A 145 0.74 3.03 -9.97
C HIS A 145 0.85 1.50 -9.95
N ARG A 146 -0.10 0.81 -9.31
CA ARG A 146 -0.17 -0.66 -9.32
C ARG A 146 -0.40 -1.18 -10.73
N ARG A 147 -1.33 -0.58 -11.48
CA ARG A 147 -1.65 -0.96 -12.86
C ARG A 147 -0.43 -0.83 -13.77
N GLN A 148 0.29 0.29 -13.71
CA GLN A 148 1.50 0.49 -14.51
C GLN A 148 2.58 -0.57 -14.23
N LYS A 149 2.74 -0.98 -12.97
CA LYS A 149 3.67 -2.06 -12.60
C LYS A 149 3.23 -3.42 -13.12
N GLU A 150 1.94 -3.70 -13.06
CA GLU A 150 1.35 -4.93 -13.58
C GLU A 150 1.52 -5.02 -15.11
N ASP A 151 1.25 -3.93 -15.84
CA ASP A 151 1.46 -3.86 -17.29
C ASP A 151 2.93 -4.07 -17.66
N ALA A 152 3.86 -3.46 -16.92
CA ALA A 152 5.30 -3.67 -17.13
C ALA A 152 5.73 -5.12 -16.84
N LEU A 153 5.17 -5.75 -15.81
CA LEU A 153 5.44 -7.16 -15.50
C LEU A 153 4.89 -8.07 -16.59
N ASN A 154 3.65 -7.86 -17.04
CA ASN A 154 3.02 -8.60 -18.12
C ASN A 154 3.82 -8.50 -19.41
N PHE A 155 4.32 -7.31 -19.74
CA PHE A 155 5.21 -7.11 -20.87
C PHE A 155 6.50 -7.94 -20.74
N ARG A 156 7.15 -7.90 -19.57
CA ARG A 156 8.38 -8.67 -19.32
C ARG A 156 8.14 -10.17 -19.46
N VAL A 157 7.06 -10.69 -18.87
CA VAL A 157 6.69 -12.11 -18.97
C VAL A 157 6.42 -12.50 -20.41
N LYS A 158 5.68 -11.67 -21.15
CA LYS A 158 5.42 -11.92 -22.58
C LYS A 158 6.74 -11.96 -23.36
N LYS A 159 7.64 -11.00 -23.11
CA LYS A 159 8.92 -10.93 -23.79
C LYS A 159 9.82 -12.12 -23.46
N GLU A 160 9.84 -12.55 -22.20
CA GLU A 160 10.57 -13.74 -21.75
C GLU A 160 10.06 -15.01 -22.44
N ASN A 161 8.74 -15.17 -22.56
CA ASN A 161 8.16 -16.28 -23.29
C ASN A 161 8.51 -16.25 -24.79
N GLU A 162 8.46 -15.08 -25.44
CA GLU A 162 8.89 -14.93 -26.83
C GLU A 162 10.36 -15.33 -27.01
N VAL A 163 11.26 -14.84 -26.13
CA VAL A 163 12.69 -15.18 -26.17
C VAL A 163 12.91 -16.66 -25.93
N SER A 164 12.22 -17.26 -24.96
CA SER A 164 12.34 -18.70 -24.65
C SER A 164 11.94 -19.59 -25.83
N VAL A 165 10.89 -19.21 -26.57
CA VAL A 165 10.49 -19.91 -27.80
C VAL A 165 11.60 -19.79 -28.86
N SER A 166 12.10 -18.57 -29.12
CA SER A 166 13.18 -18.38 -30.10
C SER A 166 14.47 -19.09 -29.71
N GLU A 167 14.83 -19.13 -28.43
CA GLU A 167 15.99 -19.88 -27.94
C GLU A 167 15.85 -21.38 -28.22
N LYS A 168 14.66 -21.94 -28.03
CA LYS A 168 14.39 -23.34 -28.34
C LYS A 168 14.50 -23.64 -29.84
N GLU A 169 13.93 -22.78 -30.68
CA GLU A 169 14.03 -22.91 -32.14
C GLU A 169 15.50 -22.87 -32.62
N LEU A 170 16.32 -21.97 -32.06
CA LEU A 170 17.75 -21.90 -32.36
C LEU A 170 18.52 -23.13 -31.87
N LEU A 171 18.18 -23.67 -30.70
CA LEU A 171 18.79 -24.92 -30.22
C LEU A 171 18.47 -26.08 -31.18
N ASP A 172 17.21 -26.20 -31.62
CA ASP A 172 16.80 -27.21 -32.59
C ASP A 172 17.58 -27.03 -33.93
N GLU A 173 17.73 -25.80 -34.43
CA GLU A 173 18.53 -25.49 -35.62
C GLU A 173 20.01 -25.88 -35.46
N ILE A 174 20.63 -25.53 -34.32
CA ILE A 174 22.02 -25.89 -34.02
C ILE A 174 22.21 -27.40 -34.05
N THR A 175 21.30 -28.16 -33.42
CA THR A 175 21.42 -29.63 -33.37
C THR A 175 21.35 -30.27 -34.76
N GLU A 176 20.50 -29.74 -35.65
CA GLU A 176 20.41 -30.23 -37.02
C GLU A 176 21.65 -29.85 -37.84
N LEU A 177 22.19 -28.64 -37.66
CA LEU A 177 23.45 -28.22 -38.30
C LEU A 177 24.65 -29.04 -37.84
N GLU A 178 24.73 -29.39 -36.55
CA GLU A 178 25.78 -30.27 -36.02
C GLU A 178 25.72 -31.66 -36.66
N LYS A 179 24.52 -32.22 -36.81
CA LYS A 179 24.33 -33.50 -37.49
C LYS A 179 24.75 -33.44 -38.96
N GLN A 180 24.42 -32.36 -39.66
CA GLN A 180 24.84 -32.15 -41.06
C GLN A 180 26.37 -32.03 -41.18
N ARG A 181 27.01 -31.31 -40.25
CA ARG A 181 28.47 -31.21 -40.16
C ARG A 181 29.10 -32.60 -40.00
N ASP A 182 28.60 -33.41 -39.08
CA ASP A 182 29.16 -34.72 -38.79
C ASP A 182 29.05 -35.67 -39.99
N GLU A 183 27.93 -35.63 -40.72
CA GLU A 183 27.74 -36.37 -41.97
C GLU A 183 28.72 -35.92 -43.07
N LEU A 184 28.88 -34.60 -43.26
CA LEU A 184 29.84 -34.07 -44.24
C LEU A 184 31.28 -34.45 -43.88
N GLU A 185 31.64 -34.43 -42.59
CA GLU A 185 32.96 -34.85 -42.14
C GLU A 185 33.21 -36.34 -42.41
N ALA A 186 32.20 -37.19 -42.23
CA ALA A 186 32.27 -38.61 -42.56
C ALA A 186 32.47 -38.84 -44.07
N GLN A 187 31.74 -38.10 -44.91
CA GLN A 187 31.91 -38.16 -46.37
C GLN A 187 33.30 -37.69 -46.80
N LEU A 188 33.81 -36.61 -46.21
CA LEU A 188 35.14 -36.08 -46.49
C LEU A 188 36.24 -37.09 -46.12
N LYS A 189 36.11 -37.77 -44.96
CA LYS A 189 37.02 -38.86 -44.57
C LYS A 189 37.04 -39.98 -45.62
N LYS A 190 35.89 -40.39 -46.14
CA LYS A 190 35.78 -41.43 -47.18
C LYS A 190 36.46 -41.02 -48.49
N VAL A 191 36.25 -39.77 -48.93
CA VAL A 191 36.89 -39.23 -50.14
C VAL A 191 38.41 -39.18 -49.96
N ASN A 192 38.89 -38.75 -48.79
CA ASN A 192 40.32 -38.65 -48.53
C ASN A 192 41.02 -40.02 -48.54
N ILE A 193 40.40 -41.05 -47.97
CA ILE A 193 40.90 -42.44 -48.06
C ILE A 193 40.99 -42.88 -49.52
N SER A 194 39.94 -42.61 -50.31
CA SER A 194 39.88 -42.98 -51.72
C SER A 194 40.94 -42.25 -52.57
N LEU A 195 41.16 -40.97 -52.27
CA LEU A 195 42.18 -40.13 -52.91
C LEU A 195 43.58 -40.66 -52.61
N ASN A 196 43.89 -40.95 -51.34
CA ASN A 196 45.18 -41.50 -50.93
C ASN A 196 45.44 -42.87 -51.60
N ALA A 197 44.42 -43.72 -51.69
CA ALA A 197 44.53 -44.98 -52.41
C ALA A 197 44.80 -44.78 -53.91
N ALA A 198 44.13 -43.84 -54.57
CA ALA A 198 44.36 -43.53 -55.98
C ALA A 198 45.75 -42.92 -56.22
N ALA A 199 46.22 -42.03 -55.34
CA ALA A 199 47.56 -41.46 -55.39
C ALA A 199 48.64 -42.55 -55.20
N GLY A 200 48.42 -43.50 -54.29
CA GLY A 200 49.29 -44.67 -54.10
C GLY A 200 49.38 -45.52 -55.37
N ARG A 201 48.23 -45.87 -55.98
CA ARG A 201 48.21 -46.60 -57.26
C ARG A 201 48.95 -45.85 -58.37
N LEU A 202 48.73 -44.54 -58.49
CA LEU A 202 49.44 -43.72 -59.49
C LEU A 202 50.95 -43.75 -59.28
N LYS A 203 51.41 -43.66 -58.02
CA LYS A 203 52.83 -43.75 -57.68
C LYS A 203 53.40 -45.11 -58.09
N GLN A 204 52.73 -46.20 -57.73
CA GLN A 204 53.14 -47.55 -58.10
C GLN A 204 53.23 -47.72 -59.63
N THR A 205 52.22 -47.29 -60.38
CA THR A 205 52.25 -47.36 -61.86
C THR A 205 53.39 -46.54 -62.47
N ARG A 206 53.74 -45.40 -61.87
CA ARG A 206 54.91 -44.61 -62.31
C ARG A 206 56.22 -45.34 -62.03
N GLU A 207 56.36 -45.93 -60.84
CA GLU A 207 57.54 -46.73 -60.47
C GLU A 207 57.69 -47.96 -61.38
N GLU A 208 56.61 -48.67 -61.70
CA GLU A 208 56.59 -49.81 -62.64
C GLU A 208 57.02 -49.39 -64.05
N ARG A 209 56.52 -48.25 -64.55
CA ARG A 209 56.94 -47.68 -65.83
C ARG A 209 58.44 -47.35 -65.83
N ASP A 210 58.93 -46.67 -64.79
CA ASP A 210 60.33 -46.26 -64.71
C ASP A 210 61.27 -47.50 -64.67
N GLN A 211 60.86 -48.56 -63.97
CA GLN A 211 61.57 -49.85 -63.97
C GLN A 211 61.54 -50.52 -65.37
N PHE A 212 60.41 -50.46 -66.07
CA PHE A 212 60.29 -50.99 -67.43
C PHE A 212 61.20 -50.25 -68.40
N ASP A 213 61.23 -48.91 -68.35
CA ASP A 213 62.08 -48.09 -69.21
C ASP A 213 63.58 -48.37 -68.97
N GLU A 214 63.99 -48.53 -67.71
CA GLU A 214 65.36 -48.92 -67.35
C GLU A 214 65.72 -50.30 -67.89
N ALA A 215 64.86 -51.30 -67.69
CA ALA A 215 65.07 -52.65 -68.22
C ALA A 215 65.14 -52.65 -69.76
N ASN A 216 64.28 -51.88 -70.43
CA ASN A 216 64.27 -51.75 -71.87
C ASN A 216 65.56 -51.11 -72.40
N ASN A 217 66.05 -50.05 -71.73
CA ASN A 217 67.32 -49.43 -72.06
C ASN A 217 68.49 -50.41 -71.95
N GLN A 218 68.51 -51.26 -70.91
CA GLN A 218 69.53 -52.31 -70.74
C GLN A 218 69.49 -53.35 -71.88
N ILE A 219 68.29 -53.75 -72.31
CA ILE A 219 68.12 -54.67 -73.45
C ILE A 219 68.69 -54.03 -74.73
N ILE A 220 68.31 -52.79 -75.04
CA ILE A 220 68.81 -52.07 -76.23
C ILE A 220 70.34 -51.97 -76.19
N PHE A 221 70.92 -51.66 -75.04
CA PHE A 221 72.38 -51.60 -74.88
C PHE A 221 73.04 -52.97 -75.15
N SER A 222 72.48 -54.04 -74.58
CA SER A 222 73.01 -55.40 -74.79
C SER A 222 72.94 -55.85 -76.26
N LEU A 223 71.86 -55.50 -76.96
CA LEU A 223 71.68 -55.79 -78.38
C LEU A 223 72.67 -55.00 -79.24
N LYS A 224 72.83 -53.69 -78.98
CA LYS A 224 73.84 -52.86 -79.65
C LYS A 224 75.25 -53.43 -79.49
N LYS A 225 75.62 -53.87 -78.29
CA LYS A 225 76.92 -54.48 -78.01
C LYS A 225 77.13 -55.77 -78.82
N LYS A 226 76.11 -56.63 -78.92
CA LYS A 226 76.17 -57.87 -79.73
C LYS A 226 76.32 -57.57 -81.23
N VAL A 227 75.60 -56.58 -81.75
CA VAL A 227 75.72 -56.16 -83.17
C VAL A 227 77.13 -55.63 -83.44
N LEU A 228 77.70 -54.82 -82.53
CA LEU A 228 79.06 -54.28 -82.67
C LEU A 228 80.14 -55.37 -82.65
N VAL A 229 79.95 -56.44 -81.87
CA VAL A 229 80.85 -57.61 -81.85
C VAL A 229 80.73 -58.39 -83.15
N PHE A 230 79.52 -58.54 -83.70
CA PHE A 230 79.30 -59.21 -85.00
C PHE A 230 79.88 -58.44 -86.18
N THR A 231 79.92 -57.11 -86.15
CA THR A 231 80.55 -56.29 -87.21
C THR A 231 82.06 -56.14 -87.10
N PHE A 232 82.69 -56.52 -85.97
CA PHE A 232 84.15 -56.49 -85.78
C PHE A 232 84.83 -57.89 -85.85
N CYS A 233 84.05 -58.97 -85.94
CA CYS A 233 84.55 -60.36 -86.03
C CYS A 233 84.20 -61.07 -87.35
N GLY A 234 83.78 -60.34 -88.38
CA GLY A 234 83.70 -60.81 -89.77
C GLY A 234 84.62 -60.00 -90.65
#